data_AF-A0A9E2F1X3-F1
#
_entry.id   AF-A0A9E2F1X3-F1
#
_cell.length_a   1.000
_cell.length_b   1.000
_cell.length_c   1.000
_cell.angle_alpha   90.00
_cell.angle_beta   90.00
_cell.angle_gamma   90.00
#
_symmetry.space_group_name_H-M   'P 1'
#
loop_
_entity.id
_entity.type
_entity.pdbx_description
1 polymer ?
#
loop_
_entity_poly.entity_id
_entity_poly.type
_entity_poly.pdbx_seq_one_letter_code
_entity_poly.pdbx_strand_id
1 'polypeptide(L)'
;MNEMLITVIRFFQDGGPFMYPILIVLAIGLAITVERWLHLTVAKTKNRHMIAKLMPLVAKGEVNSASQLASKSSATVSRILLQGIEHYKSARRRDDFESAMDESIMEAIPRLEKRTHYLAMFANIATLLGLLGTIIGLIKA
;
A
#
# COMPACT_ATOMS: atom_id res chain seq x y z
N MET A 1 -24.85 20.72 17.12
CA MET A 1 -23.43 20.32 16.98
C MET A 1 -22.72 20.20 18.33
N ASN A 2 -22.93 21.15 19.26
CA ASN A 2 -22.35 21.07 20.61
C ASN A 2 -22.87 19.88 21.45
N GLU A 3 -24.17 19.56 21.38
CA GLU A 3 -24.77 18.42 22.10
C GLU A 3 -24.07 17.09 21.76
N MET A 4 -23.89 16.77 20.47
CA MET A 4 -23.20 15.56 20.01
C MET A 4 -21.75 15.47 20.50
N LEU A 5 -21.02 16.58 20.47
CA LEU A 5 -19.64 16.64 20.95
C LEU A 5 -19.56 16.37 22.46
N ILE A 6 -20.48 16.95 23.23
CA ILE A 6 -20.56 16.76 24.68
C ILE A 6 -20.88 15.29 25.00
N THR A 7 -21.82 14.67 24.26
CA THR A 7 -22.15 13.24 24.43
C THR A 7 -20.94 12.35 24.15
N VAL A 8 -20.21 12.57 23.05
CA VAL A 8 -19.02 11.78 22.71
C VAL A 8 -17.93 11.95 23.77
N ILE A 9 -17.71 13.16 24.27
CA ILE A 9 -16.71 13.42 25.31
C ILE A 9 -17.08 12.71 26.62
N ARG A 10 -18.36 12.74 27.01
CA ARG A 10 -18.83 12.00 28.20
C ARG A 10 -18.59 10.50 28.06
N PHE A 11 -18.99 9.89 26.93
CA PHE A 11 -18.71 8.47 26.66
C PHE A 11 -17.22 8.14 26.72
N PHE A 12 -16.36 9.04 26.25
CA PHE A 12 -14.91 8.84 26.32
C PHE A 12 -14.37 8.90 27.75
N GLN A 13 -14.88 9.81 28.57
CA GLN A 13 -14.51 9.91 29.99
C GLN A 13 -15.03 8.71 30.79
N ASP A 14 -16.25 8.27 30.53
CA ASP A 14 -16.88 7.12 31.18
C ASP A 14 -16.22 5.78 30.79
N GLY A 15 -15.67 5.68 29.57
CA GLY A 15 -14.93 4.50 29.09
C GLY A 15 -13.59 4.26 29.80
N GLY A 16 -13.15 5.17 30.67
CA GLY A 16 -11.98 4.98 31.53
C GLY A 16 -10.62 5.04 30.80
N PRO A 17 -9.53 4.63 31.47
CA PRO A 17 -8.17 4.86 30.98
C PRO A 17 -7.80 4.09 29.70
N PHE A 18 -8.53 3.02 29.35
CA PHE A 18 -8.28 2.22 28.14
C PHE A 18 -8.67 2.94 26.84
N MET A 19 -9.49 3.99 26.93
CA MET A 19 -9.84 4.82 25.77
C MET A 19 -8.64 5.57 25.20
N TYR A 20 -7.66 5.97 26.03
CA TYR A 20 -6.48 6.71 25.57
C TYR A 20 -5.55 5.86 24.68
N PRO A 21 -5.13 4.63 25.06
CA PRO A 21 -4.40 3.75 24.15
C PRO A 21 -5.13 3.45 22.85
N ILE A 22 -6.44 3.22 22.88
CA ILE A 22 -7.25 2.97 21.68
C ILE A 22 -7.22 4.18 20.74
N LEU A 23 -7.33 5.39 21.29
CA LEU A 23 -7.25 6.63 20.52
C LEU A 23 -5.87 6.81 19.87
N ILE A 24 -4.79 6.42 20.55
CA ILE A 24 -3.43 6.44 19.97
C ILE A 24 -3.34 5.47 18.79
N VAL A 25 -3.84 4.24 18.95
CA VAL A 25 -3.85 3.24 17.87
C VAL A 25 -4.67 3.72 16.67
N LEU A 26 -5.82 4.36 16.92
CA LEU A 26 -6.65 4.99 15.88
C LEU A 26 -5.89 6.09 15.14
N ALA A 27 -5.23 7.01 15.86
CA ALA A 27 -4.48 8.10 15.26
C ALA A 27 -3.33 7.60 14.37
N ILE A 28 -2.57 6.60 14.84
CA ILE A 28 -1.47 5.98 14.07
C ILE A 28 -2.04 5.24 12.84
N GLY A 29 -3.09 4.44 13.02
CA GLY A 29 -3.73 3.71 11.93
C GLY A 29 -4.26 4.64 10.83
N LEU A 30 -4.87 5.75 11.22
CA LEU A 30 -5.39 6.75 10.28
C LEU A 30 -4.25 7.47 9.55
N ALA A 31 -3.17 7.84 10.24
CA ALA A 31 -1.99 8.44 9.63
C ALA A 31 -1.38 7.53 8.55
N ILE A 32 -1.17 6.24 8.86
CA ILE A 32 -0.64 5.26 7.90
C ILE A 32 -1.61 5.07 6.73
N THR A 33 -2.91 5.02 7.00
CA THR A 33 -3.95 4.85 5.96
C THR A 33 -3.90 6.01 4.97
N VAL A 34 -3.83 7.26 5.45
CA VAL A 34 -3.77 8.44 4.58
C VAL A 34 -2.46 8.48 3.78
N GLU A 35 -1.31 8.27 4.43
CA GLU A 35 0.00 8.18 3.75
C GLU A 35 -0.06 7.17 2.59
N ARG A 36 -0.58 5.97 2.88
CA ARG A 36 -0.63 4.87 1.92
C ARG A 36 -1.63 5.10 0.81
N TRP A 37 -2.80 5.64 1.12
CA TRP A 37 -3.80 5.97 0.12
C TRP A 37 -3.24 6.93 -0.93
N LEU A 38 -2.58 8.01 -0.49
CA LEU A 38 -1.95 8.98 -1.38
C LEU A 38 -0.82 8.34 -2.21
N HIS A 39 0.09 7.59 -1.57
CA HIS A 39 1.19 6.95 -2.27
C HIS A 39 0.73 5.95 -3.35
N LEU A 40 -0.23 5.08 -3.01
CA LEU A 40 -0.79 4.10 -3.94
C LEU A 40 -1.56 4.76 -5.09
N THR A 41 -2.29 5.84 -4.82
CA THR A 41 -3.02 6.61 -5.85
C THR A 41 -2.06 7.22 -6.86
N VAL A 42 -0.96 7.80 -6.38
CA VAL A 42 0.09 8.36 -7.25
C VAL A 42 0.78 7.24 -8.04
N ALA A 43 1.16 6.14 -7.40
CA ALA A 43 1.79 4.99 -8.07
C ALA A 43 0.89 4.38 -9.16
N LYS A 44 -0.40 4.19 -8.85
CA LYS A 44 -1.41 3.69 -9.81
C LYS A 44 -1.52 4.60 -11.03
N THR A 45 -1.61 5.91 -10.81
CA THR A 45 -1.72 6.90 -11.88
C THR A 45 -0.46 6.92 -12.75
N LYS A 46 0.73 6.94 -12.15
CA LYS A 46 2.01 6.88 -12.88
C LYS A 46 2.14 5.59 -13.71
N ASN A 47 1.81 4.43 -13.14
CA ASN A 47 1.85 3.15 -13.83
C ASN A 47 0.87 3.12 -15.01
N ARG A 48 -0.38 3.58 -14.83
CA ARG A 48 -1.38 3.63 -15.90
C ARG A 48 -0.96 4.53 -17.05
N HIS A 49 -0.45 5.73 -16.76
CA HIS A 49 0.06 6.63 -17.80
C HIS A 49 1.25 6.04 -18.55
N MET A 50 2.12 5.31 -17.85
CA MET A 50 3.29 4.69 -18.44
C MET A 50 2.90 3.51 -19.34
N ILE A 51 1.99 2.64 -18.90
CA ILE A 51 1.44 1.55 -19.72
C ILE A 51 0.85 2.10 -21.02
N ALA A 52 0.05 3.16 -20.93
CA ALA A 52 -0.58 3.77 -22.12
C ALA A 52 0.44 4.27 -23.15
N LYS A 53 1.64 4.69 -22.72
CA LYS A 53 2.72 5.11 -23.63
C LYS A 53 3.59 3.95 -24.12
N LEU A 54 3.82 2.93 -23.28
CA LEU A 54 4.66 1.78 -23.61
C LEU A 54 3.96 0.79 -24.53
N MET A 55 2.68 0.50 -24.29
CA MET A 55 1.90 -0.48 -25.04
C MET A 55 1.92 -0.26 -26.57
N PRO A 56 1.74 0.97 -27.11
CA PRO A 56 1.84 1.18 -28.56
C PRO A 56 3.26 1.00 -29.11
N LEU A 57 4.31 1.31 -28.34
CA LEU A 57 5.70 1.13 -28.78
C LEU A 57 6.08 -0.36 -28.84
N VAL A 58 5.66 -1.13 -27.83
CA VAL A 58 5.87 -2.57 -27.78
C VAL A 58 5.08 -3.27 -28.90
N ALA A 59 3.83 -2.87 -29.14
CA ALA A 59 3.00 -3.44 -30.22
C ALA A 59 3.58 -3.21 -31.62
N LYS A 60 4.32 -2.11 -31.82
CA LYS A 60 5.05 -1.81 -33.07
C LYS A 60 6.41 -2.50 -33.18
N GLY A 61 6.85 -3.20 -32.14
CA GLY A 61 8.20 -3.80 -32.09
C GLY A 61 9.32 -2.79 -31.83
N GLU A 62 8.99 -1.54 -31.44
CA GLU A 62 9.97 -0.49 -31.17
C GLU A 62 10.59 -0.63 -29.76
N VAL A 63 11.28 -1.73 -29.51
CA VAL A 63 11.83 -2.09 -28.19
C VAL A 63 12.85 -1.05 -27.69
N ASN A 64 13.64 -0.46 -28.58
CA ASN A 64 14.62 0.57 -28.22
C ASN A 64 13.94 1.87 -27.74
N SER A 65 12.90 2.32 -28.45
CA SER A 65 12.09 3.49 -28.05
C SER A 65 11.39 3.23 -26.70
N ALA A 66 10.84 2.03 -26.51
CA ALA A 66 10.19 1.63 -25.26
C ALA A 66 11.17 1.60 -24.09
N SER A 67 12.38 1.06 -24.28
CA SER A 67 13.44 1.04 -23.28
C SER A 67 13.89 2.46 -22.89
N GLN A 68 14.06 3.36 -23.87
CA GLN A 68 14.46 4.74 -23.61
C GLN A 68 13.37 5.54 -22.88
N LEU A 69 12.09 5.26 -23.15
CA LEU A 69 10.97 5.86 -22.42
C LEU A 69 10.89 5.32 -20.99
N ALA A 70 11.07 4.01 -20.82
CA ALA A 70 11.02 3.35 -19.52
C ALA A 70 12.18 3.80 -18.62
N SER A 71 13.40 3.97 -19.15
CA SER A 71 14.57 4.40 -18.36
C SER A 71 14.44 5.81 -17.77
N LYS A 72 13.62 6.67 -18.38
CA LYS A 72 13.33 8.03 -17.90
C LYS A 72 12.25 8.08 -16.81
N SER A 73 11.63 6.94 -16.49
CA SER A 73 10.46 6.87 -15.60
C SER A 73 10.76 6.07 -14.34
N SER A 74 10.29 6.58 -13.20
CA SER A 74 10.37 5.88 -11.92
C SER A 74 9.19 4.93 -11.68
N ALA A 75 8.31 4.73 -12.66
CA ALA A 75 7.14 3.87 -12.54
C ALA A 75 7.55 2.39 -12.39
N THR A 76 6.80 1.63 -11.59
CA THR A 76 7.08 0.21 -11.36
C THR A 76 7.06 -0.58 -12.66
N VAL A 77 6.09 -0.28 -13.54
CA VAL A 77 5.99 -0.92 -14.85
C VAL A 77 7.19 -0.64 -15.75
N SER A 78 7.83 0.53 -15.60
CA SER A 78 9.06 0.84 -16.35
C SER A 78 10.21 -0.05 -15.91
N ARG A 79 10.34 -0.32 -14.61
CA ARG A 79 11.38 -1.22 -14.09
C ARG A 79 11.16 -2.67 -14.56
N ILE A 80 9.93 -3.16 -14.47
CA ILE A 80 9.56 -4.50 -14.95
C ILE A 80 9.86 -4.64 -16.45
N LEU A 81 9.48 -3.64 -17.26
CA LEU A 81 9.75 -3.67 -18.69
C LEU A 81 11.25 -3.64 -19.00
N LEU A 82 12.04 -2.83 -18.29
CA LEU A 82 13.48 -2.75 -18.50
C LEU A 82 14.17 -4.08 -18.19
N GLN A 83 13.83 -4.71 -17.06
CA GLN A 83 14.35 -6.03 -16.71
C GLN A 83 13.96 -7.06 -17.78
N GLY A 84 12.69 -7.10 -18.18
CA GLY A 84 12.24 -7.96 -19.28
C GLY A 84 13.04 -7.74 -20.58
N ILE A 85 13.24 -6.49 -21.02
CA ILE A 85 13.99 -6.17 -22.24
C ILE A 85 15.48 -6.57 -22.12
N GLU A 86 16.09 -6.40 -20.95
CA GLU A 86 17.47 -6.80 -20.71
C GLU A 86 17.63 -8.31 -20.86
N HIS A 87 16.72 -9.08 -20.25
CA HIS A 87 16.68 -10.54 -20.39
C HIS A 87 16.33 -11.00 -21.81
N TYR A 88 15.45 -10.28 -22.53
CA TYR A 88 15.15 -10.57 -23.94
C TYR A 88 16.40 -10.44 -24.84
N LYS A 89 17.30 -9.49 -24.53
CA LYS A 89 18.53 -9.30 -25.31
C LYS A 89 19.59 -10.37 -25.02
N SER A 90 19.59 -10.96 -23.83
CA SER A 90 20.54 -12.01 -23.43
C SER A 90 20.02 -13.43 -23.67
N ALA A 91 18.70 -13.64 -23.62
CA ALA A 91 18.08 -14.95 -23.65
C ALA A 91 17.70 -15.39 -25.07
N ARG A 92 18.03 -16.65 -25.41
CA ARG A 92 17.66 -17.29 -26.68
C ARG A 92 16.23 -17.88 -26.67
N ARG A 93 15.50 -17.83 -25.55
CA ARG A 93 14.19 -18.48 -25.37
C ARG A 93 13.17 -17.53 -24.72
N ARG A 94 11.88 -17.67 -25.10
CA ARG A 94 10.78 -16.87 -24.54
C ARG A 94 10.53 -17.12 -23.05
N ASP A 95 10.76 -18.34 -22.58
CA ASP A 95 10.49 -18.73 -21.18
C ASP A 95 11.34 -17.94 -20.18
N ASP A 96 12.57 -17.58 -20.56
CA ASP A 96 13.48 -16.78 -19.73
C ASP A 96 13.01 -15.33 -19.59
N PHE A 97 12.30 -14.80 -20.60
CA PHE A 97 11.73 -13.46 -20.57
C PHE A 97 10.54 -13.37 -19.61
N GLU A 98 9.61 -14.32 -19.71
CA GLU A 98 8.42 -14.38 -18.84
C GLU A 98 8.83 -14.56 -17.38
N SER A 99 9.78 -15.46 -17.12
CA SER A 99 10.34 -15.71 -15.78
C SER A 99 10.95 -14.45 -15.15
N ALA A 100 11.76 -13.69 -15.92
CA ALA A 100 12.34 -12.44 -15.43
C ALA A 100 11.29 -11.36 -15.13
N MET A 101 10.22 -11.33 -15.92
CA MET A 101 9.12 -10.39 -15.75
C MET A 101 8.30 -10.73 -14.50
N ASP A 102 8.06 -12.01 -14.24
CA ASP A 102 7.41 -12.50 -13.02
C ASP A 102 8.24 -12.24 -11.77
N GLU A 103 9.56 -12.45 -11.83
CA GLU A 103 10.48 -12.13 -10.74
C GLU A 103 10.44 -10.63 -10.42
N SER A 104 10.44 -9.77 -11.45
CA SER A 104 10.30 -8.32 -11.30
C SER A 104 8.99 -7.94 -10.60
N ILE A 105 7.89 -8.64 -10.90
CA ILE A 105 6.58 -8.44 -10.27
C ILE A 105 6.62 -8.87 -8.81
N MET A 106 7.20 -10.03 -8.51
CA MET A 106 7.35 -10.54 -7.14
C MET A 106 8.20 -9.61 -6.27
N GLU A 107 9.20 -8.91 -6.82
CA GLU A 107 9.97 -7.90 -6.08
C GLU A 107 9.18 -6.59 -5.89
N ALA A 108 8.34 -6.24 -6.87
CA ALA A 108 7.59 -4.98 -6.88
C ALA A 108 6.39 -4.97 -5.92
N ILE A 109 5.65 -6.07 -5.80
CA ILE A 109 4.43 -6.16 -4.98
C ILE A 109 4.73 -5.83 -3.50
N PRO A 110 5.71 -6.46 -2.82
CA PRO A 110 6.00 -6.19 -1.41
C PRO A 110 6.41 -4.73 -1.17
N ARG A 111 7.06 -4.08 -2.15
CA ARG A 111 7.43 -2.67 -2.06
C ARG A 111 6.21 -1.75 -2.10
N LEU A 112 5.19 -2.09 -2.88
CA LEU A 112 3.93 -1.35 -2.94
C LEU A 112 3.06 -1.60 -1.68
N GLU A 113 3.12 -2.80 -1.12
CA GLU A 113 2.37 -3.20 0.08
C GLU A 113 3.06 -2.86 1.40
N LYS A 114 4.28 -2.30 1.37
CA LYS A 114 5.05 -2.00 2.58
C LYS A 114 4.18 -1.27 3.63
N ARG A 115 4.26 -1.63 4.91
CA ARG A 115 3.51 -1.01 6.03
C ARG A 115 1.99 -1.27 6.07
N THR A 116 1.34 -1.85 5.05
CA THR A 116 -0.11 -2.14 5.12
C THR A 116 -0.42 -3.18 6.20
N HIS A 117 0.48 -4.14 6.44
CA HIS A 117 0.31 -5.15 7.50
C HIS A 117 0.17 -4.55 8.90
N TYR A 118 0.66 -3.31 9.13
CA TYR A 118 0.59 -2.68 10.44
C TYR A 118 -0.84 -2.31 10.77
N LEU A 119 -1.67 -2.02 9.75
CA LEU A 119 -3.09 -1.77 9.95
C LEU A 119 -3.79 -2.99 10.53
N ALA A 120 -3.47 -4.20 10.06
CA ALA A 120 -4.02 -5.45 10.60
C ALA A 120 -3.56 -5.68 12.05
N MET A 121 -2.27 -5.43 12.34
CA MET A 121 -1.74 -5.52 13.69
C MET A 121 -2.44 -4.51 14.63
N PHE A 122 -2.57 -3.25 14.22
CA PHE A 122 -3.22 -2.22 15.02
C PHE A 122 -4.71 -2.48 15.23
N ALA A 123 -5.41 -3.01 14.21
CA ALA A 123 -6.79 -3.43 14.36
C ALA A 123 -6.93 -4.52 15.44
N ASN A 124 -6.06 -5.54 15.42
CA ASN A 124 -6.06 -6.59 16.45
C ASN A 124 -5.71 -6.05 17.84
N ILE A 125 -4.77 -5.12 17.95
CA ILE A 125 -4.44 -4.50 19.24
C ILE A 125 -5.63 -3.69 19.76
N ALA A 126 -6.29 -2.91 18.89
CA ALA A 126 -7.46 -2.11 19.27
C ALA A 126 -8.63 -2.99 19.75
N THR A 127 -8.89 -4.14 19.10
CA THR A 127 -9.95 -5.07 19.54
C THR A 127 -9.63 -5.69 20.89
N LEU A 128 -8.39 -6.14 21.11
CA LEU A 128 -7.95 -6.69 22.39
C LEU A 128 -8.01 -5.65 23.52
N LEU A 129 -7.61 -4.40 23.25
CA LEU A 129 -7.72 -3.29 24.21
C LEU A 129 -9.18 -3.00 24.55
N GLY A 130 -10.07 -3.04 23.56
CA GLY A 130 -11.52 -2.88 23.77
C GLY A 130 -12.10 -3.98 24.66
N LEU A 131 -11.80 -5.24 24.36
CA LEU A 131 -12.24 -6.39 25.17
C LEU A 131 -11.68 -6.35 26.60
N LEU A 132 -10.42 -5.94 26.76
CA LEU A 132 -9.82 -5.76 28.09
C LEU A 132 -10.54 -4.64 28.87
N GLY A 133 -10.84 -3.52 28.20
CA GLY A 133 -11.58 -2.41 28.79
C GLY A 133 -12.97 -2.82 29.26
N THR A 134 -13.71 -3.61 28.47
CA THR A 134 -15.05 -4.09 28.87
C THR A 134 -14.98 -5.03 30.07
N ILE A 135 -14.03 -5.97 30.12
CA ILE A 135 -13.85 -6.89 31.26
C ILE A 135 -13.53 -6.11 32.54
N ILE A 136 -12.60 -5.15 32.48
CA ILE A 136 -12.24 -4.35 33.65
C ILE A 136 -13.39 -3.45 34.09
N GLY A 137 -14.17 -2.91 33.14
CA GLY A 137 -15.39 -2.16 33.43
C GLY A 137 -16.42 -3.00 34.19
N LEU A 138 -16.64 -4.24 33.77
CA LEU A 138 -17.54 -5.18 34.45
C LEU A 138 -17.04 -5.61 35.84
N ILE A 139 -15.73 -5.67 36.07
CA ILE A 139 -15.16 -6.00 37.39
C ILE A 139 -15.28 -4.84 38.39
N LYS A 140 -15.26 -3.60 37.90
CA LYS A 140 -15.32 -2.39 38.74
C LYS A 140 -16.73 -1.86 38.99
N ALA A 141 -17.71 -2.29 38.19
CA ALA A 141 -19.13 -1.96 38.35
C ALA A 141 -19.77 -2.81 39.45
#